data_AF-A0A6V7KMX0-F1
#
_entry.id   AF-A0A6V7KMX0-F1
#
_cell.length_a   1.000
_cell.length_b   1.000
_cell.length_c   1.000
_cell.angle_alpha   90.00
_cell.angle_beta   90.00
_cell.angle_gamma   90.00
#
_symmetry.space_group_name_H-M   'P 1'
#
loop_
_entity.id
_entity.type
_entity.pdbx_description
1 polymer ?
#
loop_
_entity_poly.entity_id
_entity_poly.type
_entity_poly.pdbx_seq_one_letter_code
_entity_poly.pdbx_strand_id
1 'polypeptide(L)' 'EVVNEEKYTFDEASETYYCPTAKEYEAYLEYTKKLPLITSPSVFGMNENADIIKDQQETDLLCSSLLLTQ' A
#
# COMPACT_ATOMS: atom_id res chain seq x y z
N GLU A 1 -21.22 9.70 5.17
CA GLU A 1 -20.85 11.04 5.64
C GLU A 1 -19.81 11.59 4.68
N VAL A 2 -19.98 12.79 4.13
CA VAL A 2 -19.02 13.35 3.18
C VAL A 2 -17.95 14.07 4.01
N VAL A 3 -16.75 13.48 4.07
CA VAL A 3 -15.61 14.04 4.79
C VAL A 3 -15.19 15.34 4.09
N ASN A 4 -15.35 16.49 4.76
CA ASN A 4 -14.93 17.81 4.29
C ASN A 4 -13.51 18.15 4.79
N GLU A 5 -12.60 17.19 4.79
CA GLU A 5 -11.20 17.45 5.12
C GLU A 5 -10.41 17.77 3.85
N GLU A 6 -9.81 18.96 3.80
CA GLU A 6 -9.04 19.43 2.64
C GLU A 6 -7.83 18.53 2.33
N LYS A 7 -7.37 17.74 3.32
CA LYS A 7 -6.33 16.71 3.20
C LYS A 7 -6.70 15.50 4.05
N TYR A 8 -7.43 14.55 3.45
CA TYR A 8 -7.66 13.25 4.07
C TYR A 8 -6.40 12.39 3.96
N THR A 9 -5.79 12.04 5.10
CA THR A 9 -4.63 11.13 5.18
C THR A 9 -5.10 9.68 5.34
N PHE A 10 -4.55 8.78 4.54
CA PHE A 10 -4.85 7.35 4.58
C PHE A 10 -4.06 6.59 5.64
N ASP A 11 -2.98 7.18 6.14
CA ASP A 11 -2.14 6.60 7.17
C ASP A 11 -1.92 7.65 8.27
N GLU A 12 -2.32 7.34 9.51
CA GLU A 12 -2.15 8.24 10.66
C GLU A 12 -0.70 8.36 11.12
N ALA A 13 0.14 7.37 10.80
CA ALA A 13 1.56 7.35 11.14
C ALA A 13 2.42 8.06 10.08
N SER A 14 1.91 8.24 8.86
CA SER A 14 2.64 8.86 7.76
C SER A 14 1.78 9.81 6.92
N GLU A 15 2.16 11.10 6.91
CA GLU A 15 1.57 12.12 6.03
C GLU A 15 1.90 11.91 4.53
N THR A 16 2.59 10.81 4.17
CA THR A 16 2.97 10.53 2.79
C THR A 16 1.76 10.12 1.93
N TYR A 17 0.78 9.45 2.53
CA TYR A 17 -0.41 8.96 1.85
C TYR A 17 -1.60 9.85 2.18
N TYR A 18 -1.91 10.79 1.30
CA TYR A 18 -3.09 11.66 1.39
C TYR A 18 -3.84 11.72 0.06
N CYS A 19 -5.09 12.15 0.12
CA CYS A 19 -5.85 12.49 -1.08
C CYS A 19 -5.47 13.90 -1.54
N PRO A 20 -4.78 14.08 -2.68
CA PRO A 20 -4.47 15.42 -3.14
C PRO A 20 -5.76 16.13 -3.58
N THR A 21 -5.93 17.37 -3.14
CA THR A 21 -7.06 18.25 -3.49
C THR A 21 -7.03 18.72 -4.95
N ALA A 22 -6.01 18.33 -5.71
CA ALA A 22 -5.83 18.71 -7.10
C ALA A 22 -6.94 18.10 -7.97
N LYS A 23 -7.50 18.87 -8.90
CA LYS A 23 -8.51 18.39 -9.86
C LYS A 23 -7.90 17.94 -11.20
N GLU A 24 -6.62 18.20 -11.39
CA GLU A 24 -5.90 17.89 -12.63
C GLU A 24 -5.32 16.48 -12.60
N TYR A 25 -5.53 15.74 -13.69
CA TYR A 25 -5.09 14.35 -13.83
C TYR A 25 -3.57 14.21 -13.69
N GLU A 26 -2.83 15.18 -14.24
CA GLU A 26 -1.37 15.26 -14.20
C GLU A 26 -0.86 15.35 -12.76
N ALA A 27 -1.53 16.12 -11.91
CA ALA A 27 -1.16 16.26 -10.50
C ALA A 27 -1.36 14.94 -9.73
N TYR A 28 -2.42 14.18 -10.05
CA TYR A 28 -2.61 12.83 -9.50
C TYR A 28 -1.50 11.87 -9.95
N LEU A 29 -1.13 11.91 -11.24
CA LEU A 29 -0.03 11.09 -11.77
C LEU A 29 1.31 11.40 -11.11
N GLU A 30 1.64 12.68 -10.96
CA GLU A 30 2.88 13.09 -10.28
C GLU A 30 2.88 12.67 -8.81
N TYR A 31 1.74 12.76 -8.14
CA TYR A 31 1.59 12.31 -6.76
C TYR A 31 1.80 10.80 -6.64
N THR A 32 1.11 9.98 -7.44
CA THR A 32 1.27 8.51 -7.42
C THR A 32 2.71 8.10 -7.72
N LYS A 33 3.43 8.82 -8.59
CA LYS A 33 4.85 8.56 -8.89
C LYS A 33 5.81 8.90 -7.75
N LYS A 34 5.42 9.80 -6.83
CA LYS A 34 6.24 10.18 -5.66
C LYS A 34 6.10 9.17 -4.50
N LEU A 35 5.11 8.29 -4.55
CA LEU A 35 4.90 7.28 -3.54
C LEU A 35 6.02 6.21 -3.61
N PRO A 36 6.45 5.67 -2.47
CA PRO A 36 7.46 4.62 -2.44
C PRO A 36 6.91 3.34 -3.09
N LEU A 37 7.79 2.60 -3.76
CA LEU A 37 7.43 1.34 -4.42
C LEU A 37 7.03 0.24 -3.41
N ILE A 38 7.61 0.30 -2.21
CA ILE A 38 7.31 -0.60 -1.10
C ILE A 38 6.60 0.22 -0.03
N THR A 39 5.36 -0.15 0.26
CA THR A 39 4.47 0.55 1.17
C THR A 39 4.17 -0.32 2.37
N SER A 40 4.12 0.26 3.57
CA SER A 40 3.72 -0.49 4.77
C SER A 40 2.24 -0.94 4.67
N PRO A 41 1.87 -2.12 5.21
CA PRO A 41 0.49 -2.58 5.26
C PRO A 41 -0.47 -1.62 5.98
N SER A 42 0.05 -0.79 6.89
CA SER A 42 -0.70 0.22 7.65
C SER A 42 -1.48 1.18 6.76
N VAL A 43 -0.95 1.49 5.58
CA VAL A 43 -1.59 2.37 4.57
C VAL A 43 -2.91 1.80 4.08
N PHE A 44 -3.06 0.47 4.09
CA PHE A 44 -4.29 -0.23 3.73
C PHE A 44 -5.15 -0.58 4.96
N GLY A 45 -4.81 -0.07 6.14
CA GLY A 45 -5.45 -0.43 7.41
C GLY A 45 -5.12 -1.84 7.89
N MET A 46 -4.05 -2.45 7.36
CA MET A 46 -3.58 -3.77 7.78
C MET A 46 -2.53 -3.64 8.89
N ASN A 47 -2.41 -4.68 9.72
CA ASN A 47 -1.40 -4.73 10.76
C ASN A 47 0.00 -4.94 10.16
N GLU A 48 1.07 -4.47 10.82
CA GLU A 48 2.47 -4.67 10.41
C GLU A 48 2.83 -6.16 10.16
N ASN A 49 2.15 -7.09 10.84
CA ASN A 49 2.33 -8.53 10.61
C ASN A 49 1.87 -9.02 9.22
N ALA A 50 1.16 -8.21 8.43
CA ALA A 50 0.72 -8.59 7.09
C ALA A 50 1.89 -8.85 6.14
N ASP A 51 3.02 -8.15 6.32
CA ASP A 51 4.25 -8.41 5.55
C ASP A 51 4.79 -9.82 5.84
N ILE A 52 4.80 -10.24 7.11
CA ILE A 52 5.23 -11.59 7.52
C ILE A 52 4.33 -12.65 6.89
N ILE A 53 3.01 -12.43 6.90
CA ILE A 53 2.03 -13.37 6.33
C ILE A 53 2.23 -13.50 4.82
N LYS A 54 2.45 -12.38 4.12
CA LYS A 54 2.74 -12.36 2.69
C LYS A 54 4.02 -13.14 2.36
N ASP A 55 5.10 -12.86 3.07
CA ASP A 55 6.39 -13.51 2.82
C ASP A 55 6.35 -15.02 3.13
N GLN A 56 5.59 -15.41 4.17
CA GLN A 56 5.33 -16.82 4.46
C GLN A 56 4.56 -17.50 3.34
N GLN A 57 3.51 -16.88 2.82
CA GLN A 57 2.74 -17.41 1.68
C GLN A 57 3.58 -17.53 0.41
N GLU A 58 4.43 -16.54 0.12
CA GLU A 58 5.36 -16.59 -1.02
C GLU A 58 6.37 -17.74 -0.88
N THR A 59 6.91 -17.94 0.33
CA THR A 59 7.84 -19.04 0.63
C THR A 59 7.17 -20.41 0.51
N ASP A 60 5.94 -20.54 1.03
CA ASP A 60 5.17 -21.78 0.97
C ASP A 60 4.81 -22.14 -0.48
N LEU A 61 4.42 -21.14 -1.27
CA LEU A 61 4.15 -21.31 -2.70
C LEU A 61 5.40 -21.74 -3.46
N LEU A 62 6.54 -21.10 -3.19
CA LEU A 62 7.82 -21.47 -3.80
C LEU A 62 8.19 -22.92 -3.47
N CYS A 63 8.15 -23.30 -2.20
CA CYS A 63 8.43 -24.68 -1.77
C CYS A 63 7.48 -25.69 -2.43
N SER A 64 6.18 -25.38 -2.46
CA SER A 64 5.17 -26.23 -3.09
C SER A 64 5.42 -26.39 -4.59
N SER A 65 5.77 -25.30 -5.29
CA SER A 65 6.08 -25.33 -6.72
C SER A 65 7.31 -26.18 -7.03
N LEU A 66 8.36 -26.09 -6.20
CA LEU A 66 9.57 -26.91 -6.34
C LEU A 66 9.26 -28.40 -6.15
N LEU A 67 8.47 -28.76 -5.13
CA LEU A 67 8.08 -30.14 -4.86
C LEU A 67 7.21 -30.74 -5.98
N LEU A 68 6.37 -29.94 -6.63
CA LEU A 68 5.49 -30.38 -7.72
C LEU A 68 6.21 -30.59 -9.06
N THR A 69 7.44 -30.10 -9.20
CA THR A 69 8.26 -30.27 -10.42
C THR A 69 9.20 -31.48 -10.39
N GLN A 70 9.18 -32.28 -9.31
CA GLN A 70 9.81 -33.62 -9.25
C GLN A 70 8.87 -34.70 -9.77
#